data_AF-A0A851TNY4-F1
#
_entry.id   AF-A0A851TNY4-F1
#
_cell.length_a   1.000
_cell.length_b   1.000
_cell.length_c   1.000
_cell.angle_alpha   90.00
_cell.angle_beta   90.00
_cell.angle_gamma   90.00
#
_symmetry.space_group_name_H-M   'P 1'
#
loop_
_entity.id
_entity.type
_entity.pdbx_description
1 polymer ?
#
loop_
_entity_poly.entity_id
_entity_poly.type
_entity_poly.pdbx_seq_one_letter_code
_entity_poly.pdbx_strand_id
1 'polypeptide(L)'
;CIPLEESNQKIFAFEWENSNTGRKTQLCWTMLPQGFKNSLTLFGNILAKELEKCQGKNSSVTLLQYVDDILLGIKTESECKLATVDLLNFLGLAGYRVSLKKAQLVQETVIYLGFEISHGKR
;
A
#
# COMPACT_ATOMS: atom_id res chain seq x y z
N CYS A 1 3.61 -3.49 5.24
CA CYS A 1 4.60 -4.50 4.77
C CYS A 1 4.12 -5.88 5.19
N ILE A 2 4.36 -6.92 4.39
CA ILE A 2 3.86 -8.28 4.66
C ILE A 2 4.94 -9.12 5.36
N PRO A 3 4.68 -9.69 6.55
CA PRO A 3 5.60 -10.61 7.21
C PRO A 3 5.79 -11.91 6.43
N LEU A 4 7.00 -12.45 6.46
CA LEU A 4 7.30 -13.79 5.97
C LEU A 4 7.23 -14.79 7.11
N GLU A 5 6.63 -15.94 6.84
CA GLU A 5 6.73 -17.11 7.71
C GLU A 5 8.20 -17.52 7.87
N GLU A 6 8.62 -17.88 9.09
CA GLU A 6 10.02 -18.21 9.41
C GLU A 6 10.62 -19.28 8.50
N SER A 7 9.82 -20.28 8.12
CA SER A 7 10.21 -21.35 7.20
C SER A 7 10.61 -20.82 5.81
N ASN A 8 9.99 -19.73 5.36
CA ASN A 8 10.21 -19.11 4.06
C ASN A 8 11.33 -18.06 4.06
N GLN A 9 11.78 -17.56 5.21
CA GLN A 9 12.82 -16.53 5.28
C GLN A 9 14.14 -17.00 4.67
N LYS A 10 14.50 -18.27 4.85
CA LYS A 10 15.73 -18.88 4.31
C LYS A 10 15.78 -18.89 2.78
N ILE A 11 14.64 -18.85 2.10
CA ILE A 11 14.56 -18.78 0.63
C ILE A 11 15.15 -17.47 0.12
N PHE A 12 15.06 -16.41 0.93
CA PHE A 12 15.54 -15.07 0.60
C PHE A 12 16.84 -14.71 1.32
N ALA A 13 17.65 -15.71 1.66
CA ALA A 13 18.94 -15.46 2.30
C ALA A 13 19.98 -14.89 1.33
N PHE A 14 20.87 -14.03 1.83
CA PHE A 14 22.02 -13.49 1.08
C PHE A 14 23.25 -13.40 1.98
N GLU A 15 24.43 -13.40 1.36
CA GLU A 15 25.70 -13.19 2.06
C GLU A 15 26.03 -11.70 2.12
N TRP A 16 26.43 -11.23 3.30
CA TRP A 16 26.97 -9.90 3.50
C TRP A 16 28.37 -10.01 4.08
N GLU A 17 29.31 -9.28 3.51
CA GLU A 17 30.68 -9.18 3.98
C GLU A 17 30.93 -7.80 4.59
N ASN A 18 31.47 -7.79 5.81
CA ASN A 18 31.86 -6.55 6.48
C ASN A 18 33.14 -5.99 5.84
N SER A 19 33.07 -4.80 5.25
CA SER A 19 34.20 -4.16 4.57
C SER A 19 35.40 -3.84 5.47
N ASN A 20 35.19 -3.68 6.79
CA ASN A 20 36.25 -3.36 7.75
C ASN A 20 36.92 -4.61 8.34
N THR A 21 36.18 -5.72 8.46
CA THR A 21 36.68 -6.94 9.14
C THR A 21 36.81 -8.16 8.24
N GLY A 22 36.29 -8.11 7.00
CA GLY A 22 36.25 -9.24 6.06
C GLY A 22 35.33 -10.38 6.51
N ARG A 23 34.57 -10.21 7.60
CA ARG A 23 33.69 -11.27 8.12
C ARG A 23 32.45 -11.41 7.25
N LYS A 24 32.23 -12.61 6.72
CA LYS A 24 31.03 -13.01 5.99
C LYS A 24 29.95 -13.50 6.96
N THR A 25 28.72 -13.05 6.75
CA THR A 25 27.54 -13.52 7.47
C THR A 25 26.38 -13.73 6.51
N GLN A 26 25.52 -14.70 6.81
CA GLN A 26 24.26 -14.87 6.09
C GLN A 26 23.16 -14.07 6.78
N LEU A 27 22.41 -13.29 6.00
CA LEU A 27 21.23 -12.56 6.44
C LEU A 27 20.02 -13.05 5.64
N CYS A 28 18.82 -12.84 6.16
CA CYS A 28 17.57 -13.14 5.47
C CYS A 28 16.54 -12.04 5.71
N TRP A 29 15.55 -11.98 4.82
CA TRP A 29 14.44 -11.04 4.95
C TRP A 29 13.35 -11.61 5.86
N THR A 30 12.87 -10.81 6.81
CA THR A 30 11.71 -11.15 7.67
C THR A 30 10.38 -10.65 7.10
N MET A 31 10.45 -9.77 6.10
CA MET A 31 9.32 -9.20 5.38
C MET A 31 9.46 -9.52 3.89
N LEU A 32 8.36 -9.54 3.16
CA LEU A 32 8.34 -9.81 1.71
C LEU A 32 9.32 -8.88 0.98
N PRO A 33 10.39 -9.40 0.36
CA PRO A 33 11.45 -8.57 -0.19
C PRO A 33 11.03 -7.87 -1.48
N GLN A 34 11.62 -6.71 -1.70
CA GLN A 34 11.55 -6.03 -2.98
C GLN A 34 12.37 -6.80 -4.02
N GLY A 35 11.86 -6.92 -5.25
CA GLY A 35 12.51 -7.65 -6.34
C GLY A 35 12.08 -9.12 -6.47
N PHE A 36 11.34 -9.68 -5.52
CA PHE A 36 10.68 -10.95 -5.74
C PHE A 36 9.50 -10.77 -6.70
N LYS A 37 9.44 -11.62 -7.75
CA LYS A 37 8.52 -11.49 -8.89
C LYS A 37 7.06 -11.31 -8.48
N ASN A 38 6.62 -12.02 -7.44
CA ASN A 38 5.23 -12.01 -7.00
C ASN A 38 4.95 -11.01 -5.88
N SER A 39 5.93 -10.21 -5.44
CA SER A 39 5.75 -9.31 -4.29
C SER A 39 4.63 -8.30 -4.50
N LEU A 40 4.56 -7.69 -5.69
CA LEU A 40 3.53 -6.70 -6.02
C LEU A 40 2.14 -7.35 -6.06
N THR A 41 2.00 -8.50 -6.71
CA THR A 41 0.73 -9.23 -6.78
C THR A 41 0.26 -9.69 -5.41
N LEU A 42 1.15 -10.23 -4.57
CA LEU A 42 0.82 -10.65 -3.21
C LEU A 42 0.39 -9.46 -2.36
N PHE A 43 1.14 -8.36 -2.42
CA PHE A 43 0.79 -7.13 -1.72
C PHE A 43 -0.55 -6.57 -2.17
N GLY A 44 -0.76 -6.44 -3.47
CA GLY A 44 -2.01 -5.97 -4.05
C GLY A 44 -3.21 -6.81 -3.61
N ASN A 45 -3.08 -8.14 -3.65
CA ASN A 45 -4.16 -9.04 -3.25
C ASN A 45 -4.47 -8.98 -1.75
N ILE A 46 -3.45 -8.86 -0.90
CA ILE A 46 -3.64 -8.74 0.55
C ILE A 46 -4.30 -7.40 0.87
N LEU A 47 -3.82 -6.31 0.28
CA LEU A 47 -4.42 -4.99 0.47
C LEU A 47 -5.87 -4.94 -0.03
N ALA A 48 -6.18 -5.55 -1.18
CA ALA A 48 -7.54 -5.64 -1.71
C ALA A 48 -8.50 -6.29 -0.70
N LYS A 49 -8.10 -7.45 -0.15
CA LYS A 49 -8.89 -8.16 0.87
C LYS A 49 -9.09 -7.36 2.15
N GLU A 50 -8.10 -6.56 2.55
CA GLU A 50 -8.27 -5.67 3.70
C GLU A 50 -9.24 -4.52 3.36
N LEU A 51 -9.11 -3.89 2.20
CA LEU A 51 -9.97 -2.80 1.75
C LEU A 51 -11.43 -3.22 1.57
N GLU A 52 -11.70 -4.47 1.17
CA GLU A 52 -13.06 -5.05 1.12
C GLU A 52 -13.77 -4.97 2.49
N LYS A 53 -13.04 -5.18 3.59
CA LYS A 53 -13.60 -5.06 4.95
C LYS A 53 -13.96 -3.61 5.30
N CYS A 54 -13.25 -2.63 4.70
CA CYS A 54 -13.48 -1.21 4.89
C CYS A 54 -14.70 -0.70 4.10
N GLN A 55 -14.94 -1.22 2.89
CA GLN A 55 -16.04 -0.77 2.01
C GLN A 55 -17.45 -1.11 2.53
N GLY A 56 -17.59 -2.01 3.51
CA GLY A 56 -18.87 -2.58 3.98
C GLY A 56 -19.89 -1.65 4.66
N LYS A 57 -19.84 -0.32 4.46
CA LYS A 57 -20.77 0.62 5.09
C LYS A 57 -21.35 1.74 4.21
N ASN A 58 -20.74 2.12 3.08
CA ASN A 58 -21.18 3.30 2.31
C ASN A 58 -21.21 3.02 0.79
N SER A 59 -22.41 2.85 0.22
CA SER A 59 -22.64 2.60 -1.20
C SER A 59 -22.26 3.76 -2.14
N SER A 60 -21.97 4.95 -1.60
CA SER A 60 -21.63 6.15 -2.36
C SER A 60 -20.14 6.33 -2.65
N VAL A 61 -19.28 5.46 -2.11
CA VAL A 61 -17.82 5.58 -2.17
C VAL A 61 -17.26 4.78 -3.33
N THR A 62 -16.47 5.42 -4.19
CA THR A 62 -15.65 4.72 -5.20
C THR A 62 -14.23 4.57 -4.66
N LEU A 63 -13.74 3.33 -4.56
CA LEU A 63 -12.37 3.04 -4.15
C LEU A 63 -11.69 2.21 -5.24
N LEU A 64 -10.61 2.73 -5.81
CA LEU A 64 -9.76 2.03 -6.76
C LEU A 64 -8.41 1.73 -6.11
N GLN A 65 -7.88 0.56 -6.41
CA GLN A 65 -6.58 0.11 -5.91
C GLN A 65 -5.78 -0.47 -7.07
N TYR A 66 -4.53 -0.03 -7.18
CA TYR A 66 -3.53 -0.61 -8.05
C TYR A 66 -2.26 -0.85 -7.25
N VAL A 67 -2.02 -2.11 -6.87
CA VAL A 67 -0.91 -2.50 -5.97
C VAL A 67 -0.93 -1.67 -4.69
N ASP A 68 -0.09 -0.65 -4.56
CA ASP A 68 0.04 0.27 -3.43
C ASP A 68 -0.58 1.66 -3.65
N ASP A 69 -1.04 1.97 -4.87
CA ASP A 69 -1.75 3.21 -5.20
C ASP A 69 -3.26 3.08 -4.98
N ILE A 70 -3.81 3.93 -4.11
CA ILE A 70 -5.25 3.97 -3.79
C ILE A 70 -5.85 5.30 -4.26
N LEU A 71 -7.00 5.24 -4.92
CA LEU A 71 -7.83 6.40 -5.24
C LEU A 71 -9.20 6.26 -4.56
N LEU A 72 -9.61 7.30 -3.82
CA LEU A 72 -10.90 7.40 -3.17
C LEU A 72 -11.68 8.56 -3.80
N GLY A 73 -12.86 8.28 -4.35
CA GLY A 73 -13.73 9.25 -5.00
C GLY A 73 -15.12 9.27 -4.39
N ILE A 74 -15.61 10.47 -4.07
CA ILE A 74 -16.94 10.72 -3.49
C ILE A 74 -17.53 12.00 -4.11
N LYS A 75 -18.86 12.10 -4.16
CA LYS A 75 -19.58 13.24 -4.78
C LYS A 75 -19.40 14.56 -4.05
N THR A 76 -19.37 14.55 -2.72
CA THR A 76 -19.28 15.79 -1.91
C THR A 76 -17.94 15.86 -1.17
N GLU A 77 -17.41 17.07 -1.03
CA GLU A 77 -16.14 17.31 -0.32
C GLU A 77 -16.21 16.88 1.15
N SER A 78 -17.32 17.16 1.83
CA SER A 78 -17.54 16.81 3.24
C SER A 78 -17.50 15.31 3.48
N GLU A 79 -18.17 14.53 2.64
CA GLU A 79 -18.12 13.06 2.71
C GLU A 79 -16.74 12.54 2.31
N CYS A 80 -16.07 13.16 1.33
CA CYS A 80 -14.69 12.84 0.95
C CYS A 80 -13.72 12.99 2.13
N LYS A 81 -13.84 14.07 2.91
CA LYS A 81 -13.04 14.27 4.14
C LYS A 81 -13.25 13.14 5.14
N LEU A 82 -14.51 12.81 5.45
CA LEU A 82 -14.84 11.76 6.42
C LEU A 82 -14.31 10.39 5.97
N ALA A 83 -14.57 10.00 4.72
CA ALA A 83 -14.11 8.73 4.19
C ALA A 83 -12.58 8.66 4.08
N THR A 84 -11.90 9.77 3.80
CA THR A 84 -10.43 9.83 3.81
C THR A 84 -9.89 9.57 5.20
N VAL A 85 -10.48 10.17 6.24
CA VAL A 85 -10.09 9.93 7.63
C VAL A 85 -10.33 8.47 8.03
N ASP A 86 -11.49 7.91 7.69
CA ASP A 86 -11.83 6.52 7.98
C ASP A 86 -10.85 5.54 7.30
N LEU A 87 -10.53 5.78 6.03
CA LEU A 87 -9.56 4.99 5.28
C LEU A 87 -8.15 5.08 5.90
N LEU A 88 -7.69 6.28 6.26
CA LEU A 88 -6.37 6.48 6.87
C LEU A 88 -6.27 5.80 8.24
N ASN A 89 -7.33 5.90 9.06
CA ASN A 89 -7.41 5.21 10.34
C ASN A 89 -7.39 3.69 10.16
N PHE A 90 -8.20 3.16 9.22
CA PHE A 90 -8.23 1.75 8.88
C PHE A 90 -6.85 1.24 8.46
N LEU A 91 -6.20 1.92 7.52
CA LEU A 91 -4.86 1.57 7.05
C LEU A 91 -3.82 1.63 8.17
N GLY A 92 -3.87 2.66 9.01
CA GLY A 92 -2.98 2.83 10.16
C GLY A 92 -3.11 1.70 11.18
N LEU A 93 -4.36 1.34 11.53
CA LEU A 93 -4.66 0.22 12.44
C LEU A 93 -4.22 -1.13 11.87
N ALA A 94 -4.33 -1.32 10.55
CA ALA A 94 -3.85 -2.51 9.86
C ALA A 94 -2.33 -2.52 9.61
N GLY A 95 -1.58 -1.52 10.11
CA GLY A 95 -0.12 -1.47 10.03
C GLY A 95 0.44 -0.95 8.70
N TYR A 96 -0.41 -0.43 7.81
CA TYR A 96 0.04 0.25 6.60
C TYR A 96 0.52 1.68 6.92
N ARG A 97 1.26 2.25 5.96
CA ARG A 97 1.78 3.62 6.04
C ARG A 97 1.52 4.31 4.71
N VAL A 98 1.06 5.56 4.79
CA VAL A 98 0.77 6.40 3.62
C VAL A 98 1.83 7.49 3.53
N SER A 99 2.31 7.76 2.32
CA SER A 99 3.29 8.82 2.10
C SER A 99 2.63 10.19 2.17
N LEU A 100 2.86 10.93 3.26
CA LEU A 100 2.33 12.29 3.42
C LEU A 100 2.77 13.21 2.28
N LYS A 101 4.02 13.08 1.82
CA LYS A 101 4.59 13.89 0.73
C LYS A 101 3.88 13.68 -0.61
N LYS A 102 3.33 12.49 -0.86
CA LYS A 102 2.66 12.13 -2.12
C LYS A 102 1.14 12.18 -2.03
N ALA A 103 0.58 12.33 -0.83
CA ALA A 103 -0.86 12.28 -0.63
C ALA A 103 -1.55 13.49 -1.27
N GLN A 104 -2.53 13.22 -2.13
CA GLN A 104 -3.41 14.23 -2.73
C GLN A 104 -4.76 14.19 -1.99
N LEU A 105 -4.83 14.91 -0.87
CA LEU A 105 -5.97 14.83 0.05
C LEU A 105 -7.09 15.77 -0.39
N VAL A 106 -8.28 15.20 -0.64
CA VAL A 106 -9.54 15.93 -0.85
C VAL A 106 -9.39 17.02 -1.91
N GLN A 107 -9.09 16.60 -3.14
CA GLN A 107 -8.90 17.48 -4.30
C GLN A 107 -9.89 17.11 -5.40
N GLU A 108 -10.35 18.10 -6.16
CA GLU A 108 -11.23 17.89 -7.32
C GLU A 108 -10.47 17.33 -8.53
N THR A 109 -9.17 17.61 -8.59
CA THR A 109 -8.26 17.12 -9.64
C THR A 109 -7.10 16.40 -8.97
N VAL A 110 -6.79 15.19 -9.41
CA VAL A 110 -5.70 14.36 -8.89
C VAL A 110 -4.96 13.65 -10.01
N ILE A 111 -3.70 13.29 -9.77
CA ILE A 111 -2.93 12.40 -10.63
C ILE A 111 -3.01 10.98 -10.06
N TYR A 112 -3.52 10.03 -10.85
CA TYR A 112 -3.56 8.61 -10.49
C TYR A 112 -3.00 7.77 -11.63
N LEU A 113 -1.98 6.96 -11.34
CA LEU A 113 -1.28 6.12 -12.33
C LEU A 113 -0.79 6.89 -13.58
N GLY A 114 -0.42 8.16 -13.39
CA GLY A 114 0.06 9.03 -14.48
C GLY A 114 -1.04 9.75 -15.27
N PHE A 115 -2.31 9.55 -14.94
CA PHE A 115 -3.43 10.23 -15.57
C PHE A 115 -3.98 11.31 -14.64
N GLU A 116 -4.27 12.49 -15.19
CA GLU A 116 -5.06 13.51 -14.51
C GLU A 116 -6.53 13.08 -14.50
N ILE A 117 -7.15 13.11 -13.34
CA ILE A 117 -8.57 12.78 -13.16
C ILE A 117 -9.25 14.03 -12.62
N SER A 118 -10.21 14.56 -13.37
CA SER A 118 -11.01 15.74 -12.98
C SER A 118 -12.43 15.64 -13.52
N HIS A 119 -13.43 16.01 -12.71
CA HIS A 119 -14.84 16.12 -13.13
C HIS A 119 -15.39 14.97 -14.02
N GLY A 120 -14.94 13.72 -13.79
CA GLY A 120 -15.36 12.55 -14.59
C GLY A 120 -14.71 12.42 -15.97
N LYS A 121 -13.65 13.18 -16.27
CA LYS A 121 -12.83 13.08 -17.48
C LYS A 121 -11.42 12.58 -17.14
N ARG A 122 -10.78 11.96 -18.15
CA ARG A 122 -9.38 11.51 -18.18
C ARG A 122 -8.64 12.26 -19.27
#